data_AF-A0A401TU74-F1
#
_entry.id   AF-A0A401TU74-F1
#
_cell.length_a   1.000
_cell.length_b   1.000
_cell.length_c   1.000
_cell.angle_alpha   90.00
_cell.angle_beta   90.00
_cell.angle_gamma   90.00
#
_symmetry.space_group_name_H-M   'P 1'
#
loop_
_entity.id
_entity.type
_entity.pdbx_description
1 polymer ?
#
loop_
_entity_poly.entity_id
_entity_poly.type
_entity_poly.pdbx_seq_one_letter_code
_entity_poly.pdbx_strand_id
1 'polypeptide(L)' 'MDSTITLWQFLLQLLLEPKNDHLICWTSNDGEFKLLKAEDVAKLWGFRKNKPNMNYDKLSRALRYYYDK' A
#
# COMPACT_ATOMS: atom_id res chain seq x y z
N MET A 1 15.43 -12.09 3.51
CA MET A 1 14.50 -11.15 2.85
C MET A 1 13.17 -11.26 3.55
N ASP A 2 12.76 -10.23 4.29
CA ASP A 2 11.64 -10.31 5.25
C ASP A 2 10.31 -10.73 4.60
N SER A 3 9.95 -12.00 4.79
CA SER A 3 8.67 -12.60 4.39
C SER A 3 7.49 -12.10 5.24
N THR A 4 7.77 -11.34 6.29
CA THR A 4 6.85 -10.95 7.37
C THR A 4 6.16 -9.60 7.17
N ILE A 5 6.55 -8.82 6.16
CA ILE A 5 5.96 -7.47 5.96
C ILE A 5 4.43 -7.55 5.83
N THR A 6 3.76 -6.67 6.58
CA THR A 6 2.30 -6.45 6.52
C THR A 6 1.95 -5.36 5.52
N LEU A 7 0.67 -5.26 5.15
CA LEU A 7 0.23 -4.27 4.16
C LEU A 7 0.45 -2.84 4.65
N TRP A 8 0.11 -2.52 5.90
CA TRP A 8 0.31 -1.16 6.43
C TRP A 8 1.79 -0.75 6.48
N GLN A 9 2.70 -1.68 6.84
CA GLN A 9 4.14 -1.41 6.82
C GLN A 9 4.64 -1.14 5.41
N PHE A 10 4.14 -1.88 4.43
CA PHE A 10 4.46 -1.66 3.02
C PHE A 10 3.96 -0.29 2.53
N LEU A 11 2.73 0.09 2.85
CA LEU A 11 2.19 1.40 2.47
C LEU A 11 2.96 2.54 3.12
N LEU A 12 3.33 2.39 4.40
CA LEU A 12 4.17 3.35 5.10
C LEU A 12 5.56 3.48 4.46
N GLN A 13 6.18 2.38 4.05
CA GLN A 13 7.45 2.42 3.31
C GLN A 13 7.33 3.20 2.00
N LEU A 14 6.24 3.00 1.25
CA LEU A 14 6.02 3.79 0.03
C LEU A 14 5.86 5.27 0.35
N LEU A 15 5.10 5.61 1.38
CA LEU A 15 4.83 6.99 1.85
C LEU A 15 6.06 7.72 2.40
N LEU A 16 7.09 6.99 2.85
CA LEU A 16 8.33 7.58 3.37
C LEU A 16 9.37 7.88 2.27
N GLU A 17 9.15 7.41 1.04
CA GLU A 17 10.06 7.60 -0.07
C GLU A 17 9.48 8.59 -1.10
N PRO A 18 9.99 9.83 -1.21
CA PRO A 18 9.42 10.88 -2.08
C PRO A 18 9.30 10.50 -3.56
N LYS A 19 10.11 9.53 -4.02
CA LYS A 19 10.02 9.00 -5.38
C LYS A 19 8.65 8.37 -5.68
N ASN A 20 7.90 7.96 -4.65
CA ASN A 20 6.59 7.32 -4.77
C ASN A 20 5.42 8.30 -4.61
N ASP A 21 5.66 9.61 -4.44
CA ASP A 21 4.60 10.61 -4.25
C ASP A 21 3.55 10.63 -5.37
N HIS A 22 3.95 10.20 -6.57
CA HIS A 22 3.06 10.06 -7.73
C HIS A 22 2.17 8.81 -7.70
N LEU A 23 2.40 7.89 -6.75
CA LEU A 23 1.64 6.65 -6.53
C LEU A 23 0.76 6.75 -5.29
N ILE A 24 1.32 7.26 -4.20
CA ILE A 24 0.71 7.35 -2.87
C ILE A 24 1.32 8.55 -2.13
N CYS A 25 0.51 9.36 -1.48
CA CYS A 25 0.98 10.53 -0.76
C CYS A 25 0.18 10.77 0.52
N TRP A 26 0.79 11.46 1.49
CA TRP A 26 0.08 12.02 2.63
C TRP A 26 -0.83 13.16 2.16
N THR A 27 -2.03 13.23 2.73
CA THR A 27 -2.98 14.33 2.50
C THR A 27 -3.10 15.24 3.71
N SER A 28 -2.56 14.81 4.86
CA SER A 28 -2.54 15.54 6.12
C SER A 28 -1.31 15.17 6.95
N ASN A 29 -1.16 15.85 8.09
CA ASN A 29 -0.13 15.53 9.09
C ASN A 29 -0.61 14.52 10.16
N ASP A 30 -1.87 14.10 10.12
CA ASP A 30 -2.47 13.18 11.11
C ASP A 30 -2.60 11.73 10.61
N GLY A 31 -1.87 11.40 9.54
CA GLY A 31 -1.80 10.04 9.00
C GLY A 31 -2.83 9.74 7.92
N GLU A 32 -3.56 10.75 7.42
CA GLU A 32 -4.39 10.61 6.23
C GLU A 32 -3.50 10.54 4.99
N PHE A 33 -3.78 9.57 4.12
CA PHE A 33 -3.07 9.39 2.86
C PHE A 33 -4.03 9.00 1.74
N LYS A 34 -3.58 9.20 0.50
CA LYS A 34 -4.33 8.86 -0.71
C LYS A 34 -3.50 8.00 -1.65
N LEU A 35 -4.13 6.95 -2.19
CA LEU A 35 -3.60 6.19 -3.33
C LEU A 35 -3.92 6.96 -4.62
N LEU A 36 -2.93 7.60 -5.23
CA LEU A 36 -3.07 8.30 -6.50
C LEU A 36 -3.14 7.32 -7.68
N LYS A 37 -2.36 6.24 -7.63
CA LYS A 37 -2.37 5.14 -8.61
C LYS A 37 -2.58 3.81 -7.91
N ALA A 38 -3.81 3.57 -7.47
CA ALA A 38 -4.18 2.43 -6.64
C ALA A 38 -3.80 1.07 -7.26
N GLU A 39 -3.98 0.89 -8.57
CA GLU A 39 -3.59 -0.34 -9.26
C GLU A 39 -2.07 -0.55 -9.30
N ASP A 40 -1.27 0.50 -9.48
CA ASP A 40 0.18 0.37 -9.49
C ASP A 40 0.73 0.08 -8.09
N VAL A 41 0.15 0.67 -7.05
CA VAL A 41 0.45 0.31 -5.65
C VAL A 41 0.10 -1.16 -5.39
N ALA A 42 -1.02 -1.66 -5.91
CA ALA A 42 -1.39 -3.06 -5.78
C ALA A 42 -0.43 -4.02 -6.51
N LYS A 43 0.06 -3.65 -7.70
CA LYS A 43 1.10 -4.42 -8.41
C LYS A 43 2.39 -4.47 -7.62
N LEU A 44 2.83 -3.36 -7.03
CA LEU A 44 4.02 -3.31 -6.17
C LEU A 44 3.85 -4.20 -4.94
N TRP A 45 2.67 -4.21 -4.33
CA TRP A 45 2.34 -5.12 -3.24
C TRP A 45 2.39 -6.59 -3.69
N GLY A 46 1.84 -6.87 -4.87
CA GLY A 46 1.92 -8.19 -5.51
C GLY A 46 3.36 -8.64 -5.70
N PHE A 47 4.22 -7.79 -6.23
CA PHE A 47 5.65 -8.06 -6.38
C PHE A 47 6.30 -8.35 -5.01
N ARG A 48 6.04 -7.49 -4.01
CA ARG A 48 6.61 -7.62 -2.66
C ARG A 48 6.25 -8.93 -1.94
N LYS A 49 5.07 -9.51 -2.23
CA LYS A 49 4.56 -10.75 -1.62
C LYS A 49 4.57 -11.95 -2.56
N ASN A 50 5.16 -11.82 -3.76
CA ASN A 50 5.14 -12.84 -4.81
C ASN A 50 3.71 -13.33 -5.14
N LYS A 51 2.79 -12.37 -5.35
CA LYS A 51 1.39 -12.58 -5.73
C LYS A 51 1.13 -11.86 -7.07
N PRO A 52 1.40 -12.47 -8.22
CA PRO A 52 1.31 -11.81 -9.52
C PRO A 52 -0.11 -11.35 -9.89
N ASN A 53 -1.13 -11.98 -9.31
CA ASN A 53 -2.55 -11.65 -9.53
C ASN A 53 -3.09 -10.64 -8.51
N MET A 54 -2.23 -9.87 -7.83
CA MET A 54 -2.66 -8.79 -6.93
C MET A 54 -3.20 -7.60 -7.74
N ASN A 55 -4.30 -7.02 -7.27
CA ASN A 55 -4.95 -5.85 -7.86
C ASN A 55 -5.57 -4.99 -6.74
N TYR A 56 -6.08 -3.81 -7.10
CA TYR A 56 -6.61 -2.91 -6.08
C TYR A 56 -7.84 -3.48 -5.34
N ASP A 57 -8.71 -4.25 -6.00
CA ASP A 57 -9.86 -4.88 -5.34
C ASP A 57 -9.45 -5.77 -4.16
N LYS A 58 -8.42 -6.60 -4.36
CA LYS A 58 -7.87 -7.50 -3.32
C LYS A 58 -7.13 -6.71 -2.24
N LEU A 59 -6.34 -5.71 -2.64
CA LEU A 59 -5.61 -4.86 -1.69
C LEU A 59 -6.57 -4.05 -0.83
N SER A 60 -7.59 -3.44 -1.42
CA SER A 60 -8.62 -2.67 -0.70
C SER A 60 -9.40 -3.55 0.26
N ARG A 61 -9.66 -4.83 -0.09
CA ARG A 61 -10.28 -5.79 0.82
C ARG A 61 -9.42 -6.05 2.06
N ALA A 62 -8.09 -6.10 1.89
CA ALA A 62 -7.16 -6.21 3.00
C ALA A 62 -7.10 -4.93 3.85
N LEU A 63 -7.18 -3.75 3.23
CA LEU A 63 -7.28 -2.48 3.97
C LEU A 63 -8.53 -2.40 4.85
N ARG A 64 -9.68 -2.87 4.35
CA ARG A 64 -10.93 -2.88 5.12
C ARG A 64 -10.84 -3.73 6.40
N TYR A 65 -9.95 -4.74 6.46
CA TYR A 65 -9.72 -5.49 7.70
C TYR A 65 -9.00 -4.69 8.79
N TYR A 66 -8.43 -3.51 8.47
CA TYR A 66 -7.85 -2.61 9.47
C TYR A 66 -8.89 -1.69 10.13
N TYR A 67 -10.12 -1.60 9.62
CA TYR A 67 -11.16 -0.75 10.23
C TYR A 67 -11.65 -1.32 11.56
N ASP A 68 -11.73 -2.65 11.64
CA ASP A 68 -12.22 -3.37 12.82
C ASP A 68 -11.07 -3.75 13.80
N LYS A 69 -9.86 -3.24 13.56
CA LYS A 69 -8.64 -3.56 14.32
C LYS A 69 -8.33 -2.52 15.37
#